data_AF-A0A7S0MYV2-F1
#
_entry.id   AF-A0A7S0MYV2-F1
#
_cell.length_a   1.000
_cell.length_b   1.000
_cell.length_c   1.000
_cell.angle_alpha   90.00
_cell.angle_beta   90.00
_cell.angle_gamma   90.00
#
_symmetry.space_group_name_H-M   'P 1'
#
loop_
_entity.id
_entity.type
_entity.pdbx_description
1 polymer ?
#
loop_
_entity_poly.entity_id
_entity_poly.type
_entity_poly.pdbx_seq_one_letter_code
_entity_poly.pdbx_strand_id
1 'polypeptide(L)'
;MTSGARMMSVGAGVGRSSTLATYRTLRSGSVGTRTTFPLRVNANLHTGARSVGGFFLGGTGDGVTGKLATSNRLVPALSRMVQRRYTRSTLRVRAAAGVKELDKNFNPGEAEERLYKWWESEGLFKPDPEATGEPFTIAMPPPNVTGALHMGHAMFVTLEDIMIRYARMNGRPALWVPGTDHAGIATQLVVEKMLAAEGIKRSELGREEFLKRVWQWKEEYGGRITMQIRRLGASCDWSREAFTLDDNLSAAVREAFCRLHEKGLIYRGTYMVNWSPHLQTAVSDLEVEYADEDGSLFFFKYPV
;
A
#
# COMPACT_ATOMS: atom_id res chain seq x y z
N MET A 1 38.79 -52.14 -19.05
CA MET A 1 37.55 -52.86 -18.69
C MET A 1 36.48 -51.82 -18.43
N THR A 2 35.62 -51.65 -19.42
CA THR A 2 34.52 -50.68 -19.52
C THR A 2 33.21 -51.37 -19.19
N SER A 3 32.35 -50.71 -18.40
CA SER A 3 30.95 -51.07 -18.12
C SER A 3 30.33 -49.86 -17.41
N GLY A 4 29.34 -49.11 -17.90
CA GLY A 4 28.36 -49.38 -18.95
C GLY A 4 27.02 -49.81 -18.36
N ALA A 5 26.22 -48.89 -17.81
CA ALA A 5 24.81 -49.11 -17.46
C ALA A 5 24.00 -47.84 -17.77
N ARG A 6 23.47 -47.72 -18.99
CA ARG A 6 22.09 -48.07 -19.42
C ARG A 6 20.97 -47.27 -18.74
N MET A 7 20.67 -46.17 -19.43
CA MET A 7 19.38 -45.51 -19.59
C MET A 7 18.24 -46.53 -19.78
N MET A 8 17.22 -46.48 -18.92
CA MET A 8 15.93 -47.15 -19.13
C MET A 8 14.87 -46.11 -19.48
N SER A 9 14.40 -46.19 -20.72
CA SER A 9 13.14 -45.61 -21.16
C SER A 9 11.98 -46.45 -20.63
N VAL A 10 10.98 -45.82 -20.03
CA VAL A 10 9.65 -46.42 -19.88
C VAL A 10 8.66 -45.48 -20.53
N GLY A 11 8.15 -45.89 -21.69
CA GLY A 11 6.97 -45.30 -22.32
C GLY A 11 5.75 -46.19 -22.10
N ALA A 12 4.61 -45.60 -22.47
CA ALA A 12 3.25 -46.15 -22.61
C ALA A 12 2.32 -46.07 -21.40
N GLY A 13 1.16 -45.42 -21.62
CA GLY A 13 -0.01 -45.56 -20.76
C GLY A 13 -1.03 -44.42 -20.81
N VAL A 14 -1.42 -43.95 -22.00
CA VAL A 14 -2.57 -43.02 -22.15
C VAL A 14 -3.86 -43.81 -21.89
N GLY A 15 -4.39 -43.72 -20.66
CA GLY A 15 -5.73 -44.14 -20.30
C GLY A 15 -6.67 -42.94 -20.26
N ARG A 16 -7.51 -42.79 -21.29
CA ARG A 16 -8.64 -41.85 -21.27
C ARG A 16 -9.70 -42.37 -20.30
N SER A 17 -10.03 -41.57 -19.29
CA SER A 17 -11.35 -41.62 -18.66
C SER A 17 -11.86 -40.20 -18.53
N SER A 18 -12.80 -39.86 -19.41
CA SER A 18 -13.57 -38.63 -19.35
C SER A 18 -14.69 -38.81 -18.33
N THR A 19 -14.55 -38.17 -17.17
CA THR A 19 -15.68 -37.95 -16.27
C THR A 19 -15.90 -36.45 -16.15
N LEU A 20 -16.92 -35.95 -16.86
CA LEU A 20 -17.48 -34.62 -16.66
C LEU A 20 -18.03 -34.52 -15.23
N ALA A 21 -17.39 -33.71 -14.39
CA ALA A 21 -17.99 -33.26 -13.14
C ALA A 21 -18.59 -31.86 -13.35
N THR A 22 -19.90 -31.83 -13.57
CA THR A 22 -20.73 -30.62 -13.50
C THR A 22 -20.61 -29.98 -12.12
N TYR A 23 -20.10 -28.74 -12.04
CA TYR A 23 -20.10 -27.96 -10.82
C TYR A 23 -21.52 -27.50 -10.48
N ARG A 24 -22.08 -28.05 -9.39
CA ARG A 24 -23.33 -27.62 -8.78
C ARG A 24 -23.03 -26.45 -7.84
N THR A 25 -23.33 -25.23 -8.25
CA THR A 25 -23.21 -24.04 -7.40
C THR A 25 -24.25 -24.11 -6.28
N LEU A 26 -23.81 -24.35 -5.05
CA LEU A 26 -24.64 -24.20 -3.85
C LEU A 26 -24.79 -22.70 -3.54
N ARG A 27 -25.94 -22.12 -3.90
CA ARG A 27 -26.38 -20.82 -3.39
C ARG A 27 -26.90 -21.00 -1.96
N SER A 28 -26.17 -20.49 -0.98
CA SER A 28 -26.74 -20.16 0.32
C SER A 28 -27.35 -18.76 0.24
N GLY A 29 -28.63 -18.66 0.57
CA GLY A 29 -29.35 -17.40 0.63
C GLY A 29 -29.07 -16.68 1.94
N SER A 30 -28.78 -15.39 1.87
CA SER A 30 -29.14 -14.43 2.91
C SER A 30 -29.53 -13.11 2.25
N VAL A 31 -30.72 -12.65 2.63
CA VAL A 31 -31.37 -11.44 2.15
C VAL A 31 -30.68 -10.25 2.79
N GLY A 32 -30.14 -9.35 1.97
CA GLY A 32 -29.57 -8.08 2.40
C GLY A 32 -29.84 -7.02 1.34
N THR A 33 -30.68 -6.05 1.69
CA THR A 33 -31.10 -4.90 0.87
C THR A 33 -29.91 -4.12 0.31
N ARG A 34 -29.70 -4.17 -1.01
CA ARG A 34 -28.78 -3.27 -1.72
C ARG A 34 -29.50 -1.97 -2.07
N THR A 35 -29.18 -0.89 -1.36
CA THR A 35 -29.50 0.47 -1.78
C THR A 35 -28.44 0.92 -2.78
N THR A 36 -28.78 0.94 -4.07
CA THR A 36 -27.92 1.46 -5.15
C THR A 36 -28.10 2.97 -5.28
N PHE A 37 -27.04 3.75 -5.02
CA PHE A 37 -26.97 5.17 -5.38
C PHE A 37 -26.40 5.31 -6.81
N PRO A 38 -27.06 6.01 -7.74
CA PRO A 38 -26.50 6.28 -9.06
C PRO A 38 -25.49 7.44 -9.00
N LEU A 39 -24.21 7.15 -9.22
CA LEU A 39 -23.18 8.14 -9.55
C LEU A 39 -23.31 8.49 -11.04
N ARG A 40 -23.89 9.67 -11.33
CA ARG A 40 -23.80 10.29 -12.66
C ARG A 40 -22.44 10.98 -12.79
N VAL A 41 -21.56 10.41 -13.61
CA VAL A 41 -20.35 11.07 -14.11
C VAL A 41 -20.77 11.89 -15.33
N ASN A 42 -20.69 13.22 -15.23
CA ASN A 42 -20.93 14.10 -16.36
C ASN A 42 -19.57 14.53 -16.92
N ALA A 43 -19.15 13.86 -17.99
CA ALA A 43 -17.99 14.24 -18.78
C ALA A 43 -18.45 15.22 -19.87
N ASN A 44 -18.05 16.48 -19.79
CA ASN A 44 -18.04 17.39 -20.93
C ASN A 44 -16.79 18.27 -20.84
N LEU A 45 -15.75 17.80 -21.54
CA LEU A 45 -14.61 18.60 -21.97
C LEU A 45 -15.03 19.36 -23.23
N HIS A 46 -15.12 20.69 -23.14
CA HIS A 46 -15.00 21.54 -24.31
C HIS A 46 -13.91 22.59 -24.09
N THR A 47 -12.90 22.48 -24.94
CA THR A 47 -11.86 23.43 -25.27
C THR A 47 -12.47 24.66 -25.97
N GLY A 48 -12.02 25.86 -25.62
CA GLY A 48 -12.44 27.09 -26.32
C GLY A 48 -11.87 28.34 -25.69
N ALA A 49 -11.04 29.05 -26.45
CA ALA A 49 -10.17 30.12 -26.01
C ALA A 49 -10.83 31.51 -25.95
N ARG A 50 -10.16 32.41 -25.20
CA ARG A 50 -10.01 33.87 -25.37
C ARG A 50 -11.13 34.85 -24.93
N SER A 51 -10.62 35.80 -24.13
CA SER A 51 -10.81 37.28 -24.18
C SER A 51 -11.61 37.95 -23.04
N VAL A 52 -10.83 38.65 -22.21
CA VAL A 52 -10.96 40.05 -21.76
C VAL A 52 -12.33 40.73 -21.91
N GLY A 53 -12.84 41.27 -20.80
CA GLY A 53 -13.87 42.30 -20.82
C GLY A 53 -14.43 42.61 -19.43
N GLY A 54 -13.76 43.51 -18.70
CA GLY A 54 -14.38 44.15 -17.54
C GLY A 54 -15.40 45.19 -18.00
N PHE A 55 -16.54 45.28 -17.32
CA PHE A 55 -17.40 46.46 -17.34
C PHE A 55 -18.15 46.58 -16.01
N PHE A 56 -17.95 47.72 -15.36
CA PHE A 56 -18.71 48.25 -14.23
C PHE A 56 -19.82 49.16 -14.77
N LEU A 57 -20.98 49.18 -14.08
CA LEU A 57 -21.89 50.32 -13.78
C LEU A 57 -23.38 49.99 -13.96
N GLY A 58 -24.18 50.46 -13.00
CA GLY A 58 -25.54 50.93 -13.24
C GLY A 58 -26.61 50.22 -12.44
N GLY A 59 -27.05 50.84 -11.34
CA GLY A 59 -28.21 50.41 -10.55
C GLY A 59 -29.55 50.94 -11.08
N THR A 60 -30.61 50.47 -10.44
CA THR A 60 -31.99 50.99 -10.20
C THR A 60 -32.80 49.71 -9.92
N GLY A 61 -33.35 49.46 -8.73
CA GLY A 61 -34.42 50.22 -8.09
C GLY A 61 -35.69 49.39 -8.24
N ASP A 62 -36.14 48.72 -7.18
CA ASP A 62 -37.55 48.74 -6.73
C ASP A 62 -37.73 47.82 -5.52
N GLY A 63 -38.17 48.46 -4.43
CA GLY A 63 -38.47 47.81 -3.17
C GLY A 63 -39.91 47.33 -3.14
N VAL A 64 -40.13 46.20 -2.48
CA VAL A 64 -41.42 45.85 -1.89
C VAL A 64 -41.17 45.43 -0.45
N THR A 65 -41.60 46.28 0.46
CA THR A 65 -41.59 46.11 1.91
C THR A 65 -42.83 45.32 2.34
N GLY A 66 -42.64 44.05 2.68
CA GLY A 66 -43.66 43.24 3.37
C GLY A 66 -43.37 43.15 4.86
N LYS A 67 -44.08 43.93 5.69
CA LYS A 67 -44.18 43.69 7.13
C LYS A 67 -45.29 42.69 7.39
N LEU A 68 -45.02 41.61 8.11
CA LEU A 68 -46.02 40.95 8.95
C LEU A 68 -45.39 40.59 10.31
N ALA A 69 -46.00 41.12 11.36
CA ALA A 69 -45.67 40.84 12.75
C ALA A 69 -46.10 39.43 13.14
N THR A 70 -45.42 38.81 14.12
CA THR A 70 -45.99 38.47 15.45
C THR A 70 -45.10 37.53 16.25
N SER A 71 -45.25 37.64 17.57
CA SER A 71 -44.99 36.62 18.58
C SER A 71 -43.55 36.40 19.05
N ASN A 72 -43.15 37.29 19.97
CA ASN A 72 -42.18 37.01 21.00
C ASN A 72 -42.93 36.40 22.21
N ARG A 73 -42.70 35.11 22.56
CA ARG A 73 -42.86 34.57 23.92
C ARG A 73 -42.42 33.10 24.04
N LEU A 74 -41.47 32.90 24.98
CA LEU A 74 -41.19 31.71 25.80
C LEU A 74 -40.49 30.56 25.04
N VAL A 75 -39.22 30.22 25.33
CA VAL A 75 -38.76 29.61 26.60
C VAL A 75 -37.34 30.06 26.98
N PRO A 76 -37.12 30.67 28.17
CA PRO A 76 -35.79 30.96 28.71
C PRO A 76 -35.40 29.89 29.75
N ALA A 77 -34.90 28.73 29.30
CA ALA A 77 -34.35 27.72 30.20
C ALA A 77 -33.43 26.75 29.44
N LEU A 78 -32.22 27.21 29.12
CA LEU A 78 -31.05 26.37 28.77
C LEU A 78 -29.74 27.19 28.65
N SER A 79 -29.81 28.51 28.75
CA SER A 79 -28.64 29.41 28.67
C SER A 79 -27.90 29.63 30.00
N ARG A 80 -27.95 28.70 30.96
CA ARG A 80 -27.22 28.81 32.26
C ARG A 80 -26.37 27.59 32.64
N MET A 81 -26.12 26.64 31.73
CA MET A 81 -25.31 25.45 32.04
C MET A 81 -24.05 25.25 31.19
N VAL A 82 -23.67 26.23 30.35
CA VAL A 82 -22.39 26.21 29.59
C VAL A 82 -21.61 27.53 29.73
N GLN A 83 -21.87 28.32 30.78
CA GLN A 83 -21.03 29.48 31.15
C GLN A 83 -20.01 29.09 32.25
N ARG A 84 -19.45 27.88 32.17
CA ARG A 84 -18.34 27.47 33.03
C ARG A 84 -17.05 28.14 32.54
N ARG A 85 -16.71 29.25 33.21
CA ARG A 85 -15.36 29.78 33.43
C ARG A 85 -14.35 29.51 32.30
N TYR A 86 -14.45 30.26 31.21
CA TYR A 86 -13.23 30.76 30.57
C TYR A 86 -12.90 32.11 31.23
N THR A 87 -12.28 32.05 32.41
CA THR A 87 -11.46 33.17 32.86
C THR A 87 -10.41 33.36 31.77
N ARG A 88 -10.54 34.43 30.99
CA ARG A 88 -9.45 35.00 30.19
C ARG A 88 -8.30 35.24 31.17
N SER A 89 -7.44 34.24 31.37
CA SER A 89 -6.08 34.52 31.76
C SER A 89 -5.55 35.32 30.58
N THR A 90 -5.39 36.62 30.78
CA THR A 90 -4.56 37.44 29.92
C THR A 90 -3.16 36.89 30.06
N LEU A 91 -2.85 35.85 29.29
CA LEU A 91 -1.51 35.52 28.87
C LEU A 91 -1.02 36.79 28.14
N ARG A 92 -0.40 37.69 28.91
CA ARG A 92 0.55 38.64 28.37
C ARG A 92 1.62 37.76 27.74
N VAL A 93 1.47 37.49 26.44
CA VAL A 93 2.57 37.09 25.60
C VAL A 93 3.57 38.22 25.75
N ARG A 94 4.58 38.02 26.60
CA ARG A 94 5.78 38.84 26.54
C ARG A 94 6.23 38.74 25.09
N ALA A 95 6.21 39.86 24.38
CA ALA A 95 6.77 39.94 23.05
C ALA A 95 8.20 39.41 23.15
N ALA A 96 8.41 38.17 22.69
CA ALA A 96 9.72 37.60 22.59
C ALA A 96 10.53 38.54 21.70
N ALA A 97 11.70 38.95 22.18
CA ALA A 97 12.62 39.77 21.42
C ALA A 97 12.90 39.08 20.06
N GLY A 98 12.65 39.81 18.97
CA GLY A 98 12.92 39.36 17.60
C GLY A 98 11.76 38.61 16.93
N VAL A 99 10.65 39.31 16.64
CA VAL A 99 9.70 38.81 15.64
C VAL A 99 10.38 38.96 14.28
N LYS A 100 10.97 37.87 13.79
CA LYS A 100 11.42 37.78 12.40
C LYS A 100 10.19 37.99 11.51
N GLU A 101 10.21 38.99 10.63
CA GLU A 101 9.14 39.16 9.63
C GLU A 101 9.00 37.84 8.84
N LEU A 102 7.76 37.43 8.61
CA LEU A 102 7.48 36.22 7.83
C LEU A 102 7.90 36.45 6.39
N ASP A 103 8.61 35.48 5.81
CA ASP A 103 8.96 35.52 4.40
C ASP A 103 7.68 35.57 3.54
N LYS A 104 7.76 36.30 2.42
CA LYS A 104 6.63 36.46 1.50
C LYS A 104 6.19 35.13 0.86
N ASN A 105 7.12 34.18 0.73
CA ASN A 105 6.89 32.89 0.12
C ASN A 105 7.18 31.76 1.12
N PHE A 106 6.31 30.76 1.17
CA PHE A 106 6.57 29.54 1.92
C PHE A 106 7.63 28.69 1.20
N ASN A 107 8.62 28.22 1.94
CA ASN A 107 9.63 27.27 1.47
C ASN A 107 9.35 25.87 2.06
N PRO A 108 8.72 24.95 1.31
CA PRO A 108 8.43 23.61 1.80
C PRO A 108 9.70 22.83 2.14
N GLY A 109 10.76 23.00 1.35
CA GLY A 109 12.01 22.25 1.51
C GLY A 109 12.63 22.41 2.90
N GLU A 110 12.64 23.63 3.42
CA GLU A 110 13.14 23.95 4.76
C GLU A 110 12.17 23.51 5.87
N ALA A 111 10.87 23.74 5.67
CA ALA A 111 9.87 23.47 6.69
C ALA A 111 9.62 21.98 6.91
N GLU A 112 9.43 21.21 5.84
CA GLU A 112 9.05 19.79 5.88
C GLU A 112 10.09 18.94 6.60
N GLU A 113 11.36 19.08 6.24
CA GLU A 113 12.44 18.27 6.83
C GLU A 113 12.59 18.55 8.32
N ARG A 114 12.55 19.82 8.71
CA ARG A 114 12.65 20.25 10.12
C ARG A 114 11.46 19.74 10.93
N LEU A 115 10.24 19.87 10.42
CA LEU A 115 9.02 19.42 11.09
C LEU A 115 9.00 17.90 11.24
N TYR A 116 9.36 17.18 10.20
CA TYR A 116 9.36 15.72 10.23
C TYR A 116 10.38 15.17 11.23
N LYS A 117 11.62 15.70 11.22
CA LYS A 117 12.65 15.34 12.20
C LYS A 117 12.16 15.57 13.63
N TRP A 118 11.47 16.69 13.88
CA TRP A 118 10.90 16.99 15.19
C TRP A 118 9.79 15.99 15.58
N TRP A 119 8.85 15.68 14.68
CA TRP A 119 7.80 14.69 14.95
C TRP A 119 8.36 13.29 15.27
N GLU A 120 9.36 12.86 14.50
CA GLU A 120 10.01 11.56 14.69
C GLU A 120 10.80 11.52 16.01
N SER A 121 11.58 12.58 16.33
CA SER A 121 12.38 12.62 17.56
C SER A 121 11.54 12.64 18.83
N GLU A 122 10.37 13.29 18.79
CA GLU A 122 9.41 13.33 19.90
C GLU A 122 8.53 12.06 19.98
N GLY A 123 8.67 11.13 19.02
CA GLY A 123 7.91 9.88 19.00
C GLY A 123 6.41 10.06 18.76
N LEU A 124 5.99 11.16 18.10
CA LEU A 124 4.58 11.53 17.92
C LEU A 124 3.78 10.58 17.02
N PHE A 125 4.45 9.63 16.37
CA PHE A 125 3.81 8.64 15.50
C PHE A 125 3.35 7.39 16.25
N LYS A 126 3.80 7.21 17.49
CA LYS A 126 3.41 6.07 18.32
C LYS A 126 1.94 6.18 18.73
N PRO A 127 1.23 5.06 18.92
CA PRO A 127 -0.11 5.07 19.49
C PRO A 127 -0.10 5.71 20.88
N ASP A 128 -1.04 6.61 21.15
CA ASP A 128 -1.22 7.21 22.47
C ASP A 128 -1.80 6.16 23.45
N PRO A 129 -1.10 5.79 24.53
CA PRO A 129 -1.57 4.80 25.49
C PRO A 129 -2.78 5.29 26.32
N GLU A 130 -2.98 6.61 26.43
CA GLU A 130 -4.08 7.21 27.18
C GLU A 130 -5.34 7.42 26.31
N ALA A 131 -5.24 7.11 25.01
CA ALA A 131 -6.37 7.21 24.10
C ALA A 131 -7.47 6.21 24.48
N THR A 132 -8.68 6.72 24.65
CA THR A 132 -9.85 5.93 25.08
C THR A 132 -10.73 5.46 23.91
N GLY A 133 -10.47 5.93 22.68
CA GLY A 133 -11.17 5.48 21.49
C GLY A 133 -10.80 4.06 21.07
N GLU A 134 -11.61 3.44 20.20
CA GLU A 134 -11.29 2.11 19.67
C GLU A 134 -9.98 2.14 18.86
N PRO A 135 -9.06 1.16 19.04
CA PRO A 135 -7.83 1.08 18.27
C PRO A 135 -8.05 1.15 16.76
N PHE A 136 -7.10 1.77 16.06
CA PHE A 136 -7.10 1.85 14.61
C PHE A 136 -5.74 1.45 14.08
N THR A 137 -5.67 0.31 13.42
CA THR A 137 -4.39 -0.23 12.95
C THR A 137 -4.40 -0.41 11.44
N ILE A 138 -3.33 0.03 10.78
CA ILE A 138 -3.02 -0.26 9.40
C ILE A 138 -1.65 -0.94 9.34
N ALA A 139 -1.56 -2.05 8.61
CA ALA A 139 -0.27 -2.59 8.19
C ALA A 139 0.06 -1.99 6.82
N MET A 140 1.14 -1.23 6.73
CA MET A 140 1.58 -0.66 5.46
C MET A 140 1.86 -1.81 4.49
N PRO A 141 1.31 -1.81 3.27
CA PRO A 141 1.70 -2.74 2.22
C PRO A 141 3.21 -2.60 2.00
N PRO A 142 4.02 -3.61 2.35
CA PRO A 142 5.46 -3.44 2.39
C PRO A 142 6.00 -3.33 0.96
N PRO A 143 6.66 -2.21 0.57
CA PRO A 143 7.29 -2.12 -0.74
C PRO A 143 8.40 -3.16 -0.92
N ASN A 144 8.48 -3.69 -2.14
CA ASN A 144 9.51 -4.65 -2.54
C ASN A 144 10.88 -3.98 -2.58
N VAL A 145 11.92 -4.64 -2.05
CA VAL A 145 13.31 -4.11 -2.07
C VAL A 145 13.97 -4.30 -3.45
N THR A 146 13.30 -3.82 -4.49
CA THR A 146 13.67 -4.01 -5.91
C THR A 146 14.05 -2.70 -6.62
N GLY A 147 13.95 -1.55 -5.93
CA GLY A 147 14.29 -0.26 -6.49
C GLY A 147 13.72 0.91 -5.69
N ALA A 148 13.69 2.09 -6.33
CA ALA A 148 13.11 3.30 -5.74
C ALA A 148 11.58 3.31 -5.87
N LEU A 149 10.91 3.99 -4.93
CA LEU A 149 9.46 4.19 -4.97
C LEU A 149 9.04 5.08 -6.15
N HIS A 150 7.94 4.69 -6.80
CA HIS A 150 7.22 5.49 -7.81
C HIS A 150 5.91 6.10 -7.29
N MET A 151 5.23 6.91 -8.11
CA MET A 151 3.98 7.62 -7.78
C MET A 151 2.86 6.74 -7.22
N GLY A 152 2.74 5.49 -7.67
CA GLY A 152 1.81 4.52 -7.06
C GLY A 152 2.01 4.36 -5.54
N HIS A 153 3.25 4.22 -5.06
CA HIS A 153 3.54 4.14 -3.63
C HIS A 153 3.17 5.43 -2.91
N ALA A 154 3.48 6.60 -3.52
CA ALA A 154 3.12 7.89 -2.93
C ALA A 154 1.61 8.01 -2.73
N MET A 155 0.80 7.50 -3.66
CA MET A 155 -0.66 7.48 -3.53
C MET A 155 -1.12 6.63 -2.33
N PHE A 156 -0.67 5.38 -2.21
CA PHE A 156 -1.07 4.51 -1.08
C PHE A 156 -0.60 5.06 0.27
N VAL A 157 0.66 5.50 0.35
CA VAL A 157 1.23 6.14 1.55
C VAL A 157 0.40 7.36 1.97
N THR A 158 0.01 8.21 1.01
CA THR A 158 -0.79 9.41 1.30
C THR A 158 -2.17 9.04 1.86
N LEU A 159 -2.85 8.06 1.27
CA LEU A 159 -4.18 7.64 1.70
C LEU A 159 -4.16 7.04 3.10
N GLU A 160 -3.23 6.13 3.37
CA GLU A 160 -3.06 5.50 4.69
C GLU A 160 -2.68 6.54 5.75
N ASP A 161 -1.78 7.47 5.43
CA ASP A 161 -1.37 8.53 6.36
C ASP A 161 -2.54 9.45 6.75
N ILE A 162 -3.40 9.83 5.79
CA ILE A 162 -4.61 10.61 6.07
C ILE A 162 -5.52 9.85 7.04
N MET A 163 -5.74 8.55 6.81
CA MET A 163 -6.58 7.71 7.68
C MET A 163 -6.01 7.61 9.10
N ILE A 164 -4.70 7.44 9.22
CA ILE A 164 -4.00 7.34 10.51
C ILE A 164 -4.06 8.66 11.27
N ARG A 165 -3.77 9.77 10.61
CA ARG A 165 -3.87 11.11 11.22
C ARG A 165 -5.29 11.40 11.68
N TYR A 166 -6.28 11.13 10.84
CA TYR A 166 -7.69 11.32 11.19
C TYR A 166 -8.10 10.47 12.40
N ALA A 167 -7.71 9.19 12.44
CA ALA A 167 -7.99 8.33 13.59
C ALA A 167 -7.31 8.84 14.88
N ARG A 168 -6.01 9.19 14.80
CA ARG A 168 -5.24 9.73 15.91
C ARG A 168 -5.87 11.02 16.46
N MET A 169 -6.26 11.93 15.58
CA MET A 169 -6.91 13.20 15.94
C MET A 169 -8.31 13.01 16.56
N ASN A 170 -8.98 11.89 16.27
CA ASN A 170 -10.24 11.52 16.89
C ASN A 170 -10.07 10.78 18.24
N GLY A 171 -8.87 10.82 18.84
CA GLY A 171 -8.61 10.22 20.15
C GLY A 171 -8.55 8.69 20.13
N ARG A 172 -8.29 8.08 18.97
CA ARG A 172 -8.09 6.63 18.83
C ARG A 172 -6.59 6.32 18.95
N PRO A 173 -6.19 5.21 19.61
CA PRO A 173 -4.82 4.73 19.55
C PRO A 173 -4.55 4.20 18.13
N ALA A 174 -3.99 5.07 17.30
CA ALA A 174 -3.73 4.81 15.88
C ALA A 174 -2.32 4.25 15.68
N LEU A 175 -2.23 3.05 15.11
CA LEU A 175 -0.98 2.36 14.79
C LEU A 175 -0.86 2.15 13.28
N TRP A 176 0.22 2.64 12.69
CA TRP A 176 0.59 2.31 11.32
C TRP A 176 1.94 1.63 11.33
N VAL A 177 1.96 0.35 10.98
CA VAL A 177 3.18 -0.48 11.02
C VAL A 177 3.88 -0.38 9.67
N PRO A 178 5.09 0.21 9.59
CA PRO A 178 5.88 0.23 8.38
C PRO A 178 6.63 -1.10 8.18
N GLY A 179 6.98 -1.40 6.94
CA GLY A 179 7.86 -2.52 6.65
C GLY A 179 8.27 -2.62 5.20
N THR A 180 9.16 -3.55 4.89
CA THR A 180 9.65 -3.82 3.53
C THR A 180 9.61 -5.32 3.20
N ASP A 181 9.42 -5.63 1.92
CA ASP A 181 9.30 -7.01 1.44
C ASP A 181 10.56 -7.44 0.68
N HIS A 182 11.13 -8.58 1.10
CA HIS A 182 12.22 -9.25 0.43
C HIS A 182 11.89 -9.64 -1.01
N ALA A 183 10.60 -9.77 -1.37
CA ALA A 183 10.10 -9.94 -2.73
C ALA A 183 10.73 -11.10 -3.52
N GLY A 184 11.23 -12.14 -2.83
CA GLY A 184 11.82 -13.38 -3.35
C GLY A 184 12.39 -13.29 -4.78
N ILE A 185 11.60 -13.78 -5.75
CA ILE A 185 11.95 -13.84 -7.17
C ILE A 185 12.30 -12.47 -7.77
N ALA A 186 11.57 -11.41 -7.40
CA ALA A 186 11.78 -10.08 -7.94
C ALA A 186 13.14 -9.49 -7.50
N THR A 187 13.50 -9.65 -6.22
CA THR A 187 14.81 -9.21 -5.72
C THR A 187 15.94 -10.03 -6.35
N GLN A 188 15.74 -11.34 -6.50
CA GLN A 188 16.71 -12.20 -7.16
C GLN A 188 17.00 -11.73 -8.59
N LEU A 189 15.96 -11.43 -9.37
CA LEU A 189 16.09 -10.92 -10.74
C LEU A 189 16.86 -9.61 -10.82
N VAL A 190 16.61 -8.68 -9.90
CA VAL A 190 17.29 -7.37 -9.92
C VAL A 190 18.76 -7.52 -9.53
N VAL A 191 19.08 -8.34 -8.52
CA VAL A 191 20.46 -8.63 -8.13
C VAL A 191 21.20 -9.39 -9.24
N GLU A 192 20.55 -10.32 -9.93
CA GLU A 192 21.14 -11.00 -11.09
C GLU A 192 21.44 -10.03 -12.24
N LYS A 193 20.56 -9.06 -12.52
CA LYS A 193 20.81 -8.00 -13.51
C LYS A 193 21.98 -7.11 -13.12
N MET A 194 22.10 -6.75 -11.84
CA MET A 194 23.23 -5.99 -11.31
C MET A 194 24.55 -6.77 -11.49
N LEU A 195 24.58 -8.05 -11.10
CA LEU A 195 25.75 -8.91 -11.27
C LEU A 195 26.14 -9.06 -12.75
N ALA A 196 25.16 -9.22 -13.64
CA ALA A 196 25.41 -9.30 -15.07
C ALA A 196 26.03 -8.00 -15.61
N ALA A 197 25.64 -6.83 -15.09
CA ALA A 197 26.25 -5.55 -15.45
C ALA A 197 27.69 -5.41 -14.94
N GLU A 198 28.04 -6.08 -13.83
CA GLU A 198 29.42 -6.24 -13.36
C GLU A 198 30.20 -7.32 -14.15
N GLY A 199 29.56 -8.00 -15.10
CA GLY A 199 30.15 -9.09 -15.88
C GLY A 199 30.21 -10.43 -15.14
N ILE A 200 29.51 -10.57 -14.02
CA ILE A 200 29.56 -11.77 -13.17
C ILE A 200 28.27 -12.59 -13.33
N LYS A 201 28.39 -13.91 -13.52
CA LYS A 201 27.20 -14.79 -13.58
C LYS A 201 26.87 -15.35 -12.21
N ARG A 202 25.56 -15.45 -11.89
CA ARG A 202 25.07 -16.09 -10.66
C ARG A 202 25.63 -17.50 -10.45
N SER A 203 25.73 -18.28 -11.53
CA SER A 203 26.26 -19.65 -11.49
C SER A 203 27.71 -19.74 -11.00
N GLU A 204 28.46 -18.63 -11.06
CA GLU A 204 29.87 -18.56 -10.67
C GLU A 204 30.07 -18.10 -9.22
N LEU A 205 29.11 -17.37 -8.62
CA LEU A 205 29.21 -16.87 -7.23
C LEU A 205 29.02 -17.96 -6.16
N GLY A 206 28.25 -19.00 -6.47
CA GLY A 206 27.74 -19.92 -5.44
C GLY A 206 26.70 -19.28 -4.51
N ARG A 207 26.05 -20.08 -3.66
CA ARG A 207 24.89 -19.65 -2.86
C ARG A 207 25.24 -18.60 -1.80
N GLU A 208 26.33 -18.80 -1.07
CA GLU A 208 26.68 -17.94 0.07
C GLU A 208 27.04 -16.52 -0.37
N GLU A 209 27.90 -16.37 -1.37
CA GLU A 209 28.26 -15.06 -1.91
C GLU A 209 27.07 -14.37 -2.57
N PHE A 210 26.22 -15.13 -3.27
CA PHE A 210 24.99 -14.56 -3.84
C PHE A 210 24.08 -14.00 -2.73
N LEU A 211 23.87 -14.74 -1.64
CA LEU A 211 23.09 -14.25 -0.50
C LEU A 211 23.70 -12.99 0.12
N LYS A 212 25.03 -12.89 0.23
CA LYS A 212 25.69 -11.67 0.70
C LYS A 212 25.38 -10.48 -0.21
N ARG A 213 25.42 -10.67 -1.54
CA ARG A 213 25.04 -9.61 -2.51
C ARG A 213 23.58 -9.20 -2.37
N VAL A 214 22.67 -10.14 -2.14
CA VAL A 214 21.24 -9.84 -1.90
C VAL A 214 21.04 -9.03 -0.62
N TRP A 215 21.75 -9.36 0.46
CA TRP A 215 21.68 -8.58 1.70
C TRP A 215 22.27 -7.18 1.55
N GLN A 216 23.40 -7.04 0.84
CA GLN A 216 23.97 -5.73 0.52
C GLN A 216 22.98 -4.87 -0.27
N TRP A 217 22.34 -5.45 -1.28
CA TRP A 217 21.28 -4.81 -2.03
C TRP A 217 20.12 -4.37 -1.12
N LYS A 218 19.68 -5.25 -0.20
CA LYS A 218 18.62 -4.93 0.75
C LYS A 218 18.97 -3.72 1.61
N GLU A 219 20.20 -3.63 2.12
CA GLU A 219 20.60 -2.51 2.97
C GLU A 219 20.64 -1.19 2.20
N GLU A 220 21.17 -1.20 0.97
CA GLU A 220 21.22 0.00 0.14
C GLU A 220 19.82 0.50 -0.26
N TYR A 221 18.98 -0.40 -0.79
CA TYR A 221 17.67 -0.02 -1.33
C TYR A 221 16.58 0.07 -0.27
N GLY A 222 16.66 -0.74 0.79
CA GLY A 222 15.77 -0.63 1.95
C GLY A 222 15.91 0.75 2.61
N GLY A 223 17.15 1.21 2.84
CA GLY A 223 17.39 2.55 3.37
C GLY A 223 16.82 3.68 2.49
N ARG A 224 16.93 3.53 1.17
CA ARG A 224 16.36 4.50 0.20
C ARG A 224 14.83 4.54 0.27
N ILE A 225 14.16 3.39 0.29
CA ILE A 225 12.70 3.28 0.42
C ILE A 225 12.22 3.96 1.69
N THR A 226 12.84 3.61 2.81
CA THR A 226 12.54 4.13 4.15
C THR A 226 12.74 5.66 4.21
N MET A 227 13.76 6.19 3.55
CA MET A 227 13.95 7.65 3.38
C MET A 227 12.90 8.32 2.49
N GLN A 228 12.49 7.69 1.40
CA GLN A 228 11.45 8.23 0.51
C GLN A 228 10.09 8.32 1.22
N ILE A 229 9.71 7.30 2.00
CA ILE A 229 8.47 7.30 2.80
C ILE A 229 8.51 8.40 3.87
N ARG A 230 9.66 8.59 4.55
CA ARG A 230 9.86 9.73 5.46
C ARG A 230 9.70 11.06 4.77
N ARG A 231 10.27 11.20 3.56
CA ARG A 231 10.20 12.44 2.79
C ARG A 231 8.78 12.77 2.33
N LEU A 232 7.92 11.76 2.13
CA LEU A 232 6.49 11.94 1.89
C LEU A 232 5.72 12.39 3.15
N GLY A 233 6.34 12.38 4.32
CA GLY A 233 5.73 12.81 5.57
C GLY A 233 4.92 11.72 6.29
N ALA A 234 5.14 10.44 6.00
CA ALA A 234 4.39 9.33 6.59
C ALA A 234 4.49 9.31 8.13
N SER A 235 3.36 9.32 8.82
CA SER A 235 3.28 9.31 10.29
C SER A 235 3.19 7.90 10.90
N CYS A 236 3.95 6.95 10.34
CA CYS A 236 4.03 5.57 10.81
C CYS A 236 4.99 5.38 11.98
N ASP A 237 4.79 4.30 12.74
CA ASP A 237 5.62 3.97 13.89
C ASP A 237 6.90 3.27 13.44
N TRP A 238 7.94 4.07 13.14
CA TRP A 238 9.26 3.58 12.75
C TRP A 238 9.96 2.70 13.79
N SER A 239 9.54 2.76 15.07
CA SER A 239 10.08 1.84 16.08
C SER A 239 9.62 0.39 15.88
N ARG A 240 8.67 0.16 14.97
CA ARG A 240 8.12 -1.14 14.61
C ARG A 240 8.34 -1.48 13.13
N GLU A 241 9.30 -0.83 12.49
CA GLU A 241 9.70 -1.19 11.13
C GLU A 241 10.06 -2.68 11.07
N ALA A 242 9.45 -3.39 10.14
CA ALA A 242 9.63 -4.82 9.97
C ALA A 242 10.09 -5.16 8.56
N PHE A 243 10.96 -6.17 8.46
CA PHE A 243 11.36 -6.77 7.20
C PHE A 243 10.92 -8.22 7.16
N THR A 244 10.34 -8.64 6.03
CA THR A 244 9.76 -9.99 5.88
C THR A 244 10.67 -11.18 6.22
N LEU A 245 12.00 -11.01 6.18
CA LEU A 245 12.97 -12.04 6.61
C LEU A 245 13.52 -11.85 8.02
N ASP A 246 12.99 -10.91 8.81
CA ASP A 246 13.32 -10.78 10.23
C ASP A 246 12.95 -12.06 10.99
N ASP A 247 13.66 -12.34 12.08
CA ASP A 247 13.52 -13.60 12.83
C ASP A 247 12.08 -13.84 13.33
N ASN A 248 11.39 -12.79 13.78
CA ASN A 248 10.02 -12.86 14.28
C ASN A 248 9.02 -13.19 13.15
N LEU A 249 9.14 -12.55 11.98
CA LEU A 249 8.27 -12.79 10.84
C LEU A 249 8.58 -14.14 10.17
N SER A 250 9.85 -14.52 10.08
CA SER A 250 10.28 -15.85 9.63
C SER A 250 9.74 -16.96 10.53
N ALA A 251 9.73 -16.74 11.85
CA ALA A 251 9.11 -17.66 12.80
C ALA A 251 7.59 -17.75 12.59
N ALA A 252 6.91 -16.63 12.33
CA ALA A 252 5.48 -16.60 12.05
C ALA A 252 5.12 -17.38 10.76
N VAL A 253 5.91 -17.26 9.69
CA VAL A 253 5.74 -18.04 8.46
C VAL A 253 5.94 -19.53 8.72
N ARG A 254 6.96 -19.90 9.48
CA ARG A 254 7.22 -21.31 9.86
C ARG A 254 6.06 -21.90 10.66
N GLU A 255 5.57 -21.15 11.64
CA GLU A 255 4.41 -21.54 12.46
C GLU A 255 3.16 -21.70 11.59
N ALA A 256 2.88 -20.76 10.67
CA ALA A 256 1.76 -20.86 9.75
C ALA A 256 1.87 -22.12 8.86
N PHE A 257 3.06 -22.40 8.33
CA PHE A 257 3.32 -23.59 7.52
C PHE A 257 3.06 -24.88 8.32
N CYS A 258 3.65 -25.02 9.51
CA CYS A 258 3.46 -26.19 10.36
C CYS A 258 1.98 -26.41 10.69
N ARG A 259 1.28 -25.35 11.10
CA ARG A 259 -0.15 -25.41 11.44
C ARG A 259 -1.04 -25.81 10.27
N LEU A 260 -0.75 -25.31 9.06
CA LEU A 260 -1.50 -25.66 7.85
C LEU A 260 -1.19 -27.09 7.39
N HIS A 261 0.06 -27.54 7.55
CA HIS A 261 0.47 -28.91 7.28
C HIS A 261 -0.20 -29.91 8.26
N GLU A 262 -0.21 -29.61 9.56
CA GLU A 262 -0.89 -30.43 10.59
C GLU A 262 -2.40 -30.55 10.35
N LYS A 263 -3.01 -29.53 9.76
CA LYS A 263 -4.42 -29.54 9.32
C LYS A 263 -4.66 -30.31 8.01
N GLY A 264 -3.62 -30.83 7.37
CA GLY A 264 -3.70 -31.51 6.08
C GLY A 264 -3.98 -30.57 4.88
N LEU A 265 -3.79 -29.25 5.04
CA LEU A 265 -4.01 -28.25 3.99
C LEU A 265 -2.75 -28.00 3.13
N ILE A 266 -1.57 -28.35 3.64
CA ILE A 266 -0.31 -28.37 2.89
C ILE A 266 0.11 -29.82 2.74
N TYR A 267 0.43 -30.22 1.51
CA TYR A 267 0.92 -31.55 1.19
C TYR A 267 2.03 -31.49 0.13
N ARG A 268 2.78 -32.59 0.00
CA ARG A 268 3.76 -32.77 -1.07
C ARG A 268 3.21 -33.80 -2.06
N GLY A 269 3.17 -33.44 -3.33
CA GLY A 269 2.74 -34.33 -4.40
C GLY A 269 3.34 -33.93 -5.74
N THR A 270 3.21 -34.81 -6.72
CA THR A 270 3.62 -34.53 -8.11
C THR A 270 2.39 -34.09 -8.89
N TYR A 271 2.47 -32.91 -9.50
CA TYR A 271 1.42 -32.35 -10.35
C TYR A 271 2.06 -31.46 -11.42
N MET A 272 1.28 -31.07 -12.43
CA MET A 272 1.76 -30.14 -13.46
C MET A 272 1.90 -28.74 -12.86
N VAL A 273 3.04 -28.10 -13.08
CA VAL A 273 3.35 -26.76 -12.57
C VAL A 273 3.74 -25.84 -13.72
N ASN A 274 3.50 -24.54 -13.55
CA ASN A 274 4.11 -23.54 -14.41
C ASN A 274 5.59 -23.43 -14.04
N TRP A 275 6.48 -23.72 -14.98
CA TRP A 275 7.93 -23.69 -14.77
C TRP A 275 8.54 -22.56 -15.59
N SER A 276 9.31 -21.69 -14.93
CA SER A 276 10.10 -20.67 -15.62
C SER A 276 11.49 -21.22 -15.97
N PRO A 277 11.84 -21.40 -17.27
CA PRO A 277 13.15 -21.90 -17.66
C PRO A 277 14.28 -20.93 -17.32
N HIS A 278 13.98 -19.62 -17.30
CA HIS A 278 14.94 -18.58 -16.98
C HIS A 278 15.28 -18.55 -15.49
N LEU A 279 14.25 -18.54 -14.64
CA LEU A 279 14.43 -18.49 -13.18
C LEU A 279 14.81 -19.84 -12.57
N GLN A 280 14.52 -20.93 -13.30
CA GLN A 280 14.69 -22.31 -12.84
C GLN A 280 13.88 -22.61 -11.57
N THR A 281 12.62 -22.15 -11.54
CA THR A 281 11.69 -22.42 -10.45
C THR A 281 10.26 -22.58 -10.96
N ALA A 282 9.43 -23.24 -10.16
CA ALA A 282 7.98 -23.21 -10.33
C ALA A 282 7.44 -21.82 -9.94
N VAL A 283 6.40 -21.37 -10.63
CA VAL A 283 5.67 -20.13 -10.38
C VAL A 283 4.18 -20.43 -10.20
N SER A 284 3.50 -19.61 -9.40
CA SER A 284 2.06 -19.77 -9.20
C SER A 284 1.27 -19.28 -10.43
N ASP A 285 0.01 -19.71 -10.57
CA ASP A 285 -0.85 -19.23 -11.65
C ASP A 285 -1.03 -17.70 -11.64
N LEU A 286 -0.98 -17.08 -10.45
CA LEU A 286 -1.07 -15.61 -10.29
C LEU A 286 0.20 -14.87 -10.75
N GLU A 287 1.32 -15.57 -10.91
CA GLU A 287 2.58 -15.02 -11.40
C GLU A 287 2.77 -15.22 -12.91
N VAL A 288 1.82 -15.89 -13.58
CA VAL A 288 1.86 -16.11 -15.03
C VAL A 288 1.07 -15.03 -15.75
N GLU A 289 1.75 -14.31 -16.63
CA GLU A 289 1.13 -13.35 -17.54
C GLU A 289 0.86 -14.02 -18.90
N TYR A 290 -0.35 -13.84 -19.42
CA TYR A 290 -0.74 -14.34 -20.73
C TYR A 290 -0.55 -13.26 -21.78
N ALA A 291 0.13 -13.60 -22.87
CA ALA A 291 0.32 -12.75 -24.03
C ALA A 291 0.01 -13.55 -25.31
N ASP A 292 -0.59 -12.87 -26.29
CA ASP A 292 -0.81 -13.46 -27.60
C ASP A 292 0.50 -13.45 -28.39
N GLU A 293 0.89 -14.60 -28.92
CA GLU A 293 2.07 -14.77 -29.76
C GLU A 293 1.72 -15.51 -31.06
N ASP A 294 2.33 -15.10 -32.17
CA ASP A 294 2.19 -15.79 -33.45
C ASP A 294 2.82 -17.18 -33.37
N GLY A 295 1.95 -18.21 -33.37
CA GLY A 295 2.35 -19.61 -33.35
C GLY A 295 2.20 -20.31 -34.69
N SER A 296 2.43 -21.62 -34.69
CA SER A 296 2.17 -22.48 -35.84
C SER A 296 1.35 -23.69 -35.43
N LEU A 297 0.26 -23.94 -36.14
CA LEU A 297 -0.59 -25.12 -35.95
C LEU A 297 -0.24 -26.18 -36.99
N PHE A 298 0.48 -27.23 -36.56
CA PHE A 298 0.92 -28.32 -37.44
C PHE A 298 -0.02 -29.52 -37.38
N PHE A 299 -0.24 -30.17 -38.52
CA PHE A 299 -1.05 -31.38 -38.63
C PHE A 299 -0.16 -32.59 -38.89
N PHE A 300 -0.22 -33.60 -38.01
CA PHE A 300 0.52 -34.84 -38.15
C PHE A 300 -0.44 -36.02 -38.32
N LYS A 301 -0.17 -36.90 -39.29
CA LYS A 301 -0.88 -38.17 -39.47
C LYS A 301 0.10 -39.31 -39.20
N TYR A 302 -0.25 -40.19 -38.27
CA TYR A 302 0.55 -41.37 -37.94
C TYR A 302 -0.17 -42.65 -38.37
N PRO A 303 0.52 -43.64 -38.95
CA PRO A 303 -0.08 -44.94 -39.25
C PRO A 303 -0.48 -45.65 -37.95
N VAL A 304 -1.59 -46.39 -38.02
CA VAL A 304 -2.17 -47.19 -36.92
C VAL A 304 -1.80 -48.65 -37.11
#